data_AF-A0A2K9HKB6-F1
#
_entry.id   AF-A0A2K9HKB6-F1
#
_cell.length_a   1.000
_cell.length_b   1.000
_cell.length_c   1.000
_cell.angle_alpha   90.00
_cell.angle_beta   90.00
_cell.angle_gamma   90.00
#
_symmetry.space_group_name_H-M   'P 1'
#
loop_
_entity.id
_entity.type
_entity.pdbx_description
1 polymer ?
#
loop_
_entity_poly.entity_id
_entity_poly.type
_entity_poly.pdbx_seq_one_letter_code
_entity_poly.pdbx_strand_id
1 'polypeptide(L)'
;MLSITGSIYFIILTLGALVATGIMMYLVKLDQKFPFESRPTLNHSLQWIILGTIGAIVLQYGAIFLDQLIFHTSTSSQNTMQLLLMIKAYPYYFLYVLICAPIMEEVIFRRLFFANLIKPTNIYIAAIISAFLFAFMHQDTRFLVYVAMGLWFSFIYYKSKNIYISAGSHILMNAIVLTISMR
;
A
#
# COMPACT_ATOMS: atom_id res chain seq x y z
N MET A 1 5.26 -21.65 -28.68
CA MET A 1 6.10 -22.12 -27.55
C MET A 1 6.70 -20.91 -26.85
N LEU A 2 6.09 -20.48 -25.74
CA LEU A 2 6.61 -19.47 -24.81
C LEU A 2 6.66 -20.17 -23.44
N SER A 3 7.65 -21.05 -23.25
CA SER A 3 7.74 -21.92 -22.06
C SER A 3 8.94 -21.63 -21.17
N ILE A 4 9.69 -20.55 -21.43
CA ILE A 4 10.90 -20.18 -20.65
C ILE A 4 10.73 -18.82 -19.93
N THR A 5 9.76 -17.99 -20.33
CA THR A 5 9.65 -16.60 -19.85
C THR A 5 8.70 -16.38 -18.67
N GLY A 6 7.91 -17.38 -18.27
CA GLY A 6 6.95 -17.24 -17.16
C GLY A 6 7.62 -17.28 -15.79
N SER A 7 8.13 -18.44 -15.37
CA SER A 7 8.62 -18.65 -14.00
C SER A 7 9.86 -17.83 -13.64
N ILE A 8 10.88 -17.83 -14.51
CA ILE A 8 12.14 -17.11 -14.29
C ILE A 8 11.89 -15.61 -14.14
N TYR A 9 11.00 -15.04 -14.96
CA TYR A 9 10.60 -13.64 -14.86
C TYR A 9 10.02 -13.31 -13.47
N PHE A 10 9.07 -14.11 -12.97
CA PHE A 10 8.51 -13.89 -11.64
C PHE A 10 9.50 -14.14 -10.51
N ILE A 11 10.48 -15.04 -10.69
CA ILE A 11 11.58 -15.22 -9.72
C ILE A 11 12.43 -13.94 -9.67
N ILE A 12 12.86 -13.44 -10.84
CA ILE A 12 13.67 -12.22 -10.95
C ILE A 12 12.91 -11.03 -10.36
N LEU A 13 11.62 -10.87 -10.68
CA LEU A 13 10.79 -9.81 -10.10
C LEU A 13 10.71 -9.92 -8.58
N THR A 14 10.46 -11.12 -8.04
CA THR A 14 10.31 -11.31 -6.60
C THR A 14 11.63 -11.04 -5.88
N LEU A 15 12.75 -11.56 -6.37
CA LEU A 15 14.08 -11.32 -5.80
C LEU A 15 14.49 -9.85 -5.93
N GLY A 16 14.25 -9.25 -7.09
CA GLY A 16 14.50 -7.83 -7.35
C GLY A 16 13.70 -6.95 -6.40
N ALA A 17 12.43 -7.27 -6.15
CA ALA A 17 11.59 -6.52 -5.22
C ALA A 17 12.03 -6.69 -3.76
N LEU A 18 12.49 -7.87 -3.35
CA LEU A 18 13.06 -8.08 -2.01
C LEU A 18 14.31 -7.22 -1.82
N VAL A 19 15.22 -7.21 -2.81
CA VAL A 19 16.43 -6.38 -2.79
C VAL A 19 16.07 -4.89 -2.77
N ALA A 20 15.18 -4.45 -3.66
CA ALA A 20 14.73 -3.07 -3.74
C ALA A 20 14.07 -2.60 -2.44
N THR A 21 13.20 -3.43 -1.86
CA THR A 21 12.57 -3.16 -0.55
C THR A 21 13.62 -3.05 0.54
N GLY A 22 14.60 -3.97 0.59
CA GLY A 22 15.70 -3.94 1.54
C GLY A 22 16.54 -2.66 1.43
N ILE A 23 16.86 -2.25 0.19
CA ILE A 23 17.58 -1.00 -0.09
C ILE A 23 16.74 0.21 0.35
N MET A 24 15.46 0.29 -0.02
CA MET A 24 14.58 1.39 0.37
C MET A 24 14.49 1.52 1.90
N MET A 25 14.34 0.39 2.61
CA MET A 25 14.29 0.36 4.06
C MET A 25 15.62 0.76 4.71
N TYR A 26 16.74 0.39 4.09
CA TYR A 26 18.06 0.84 4.52
C TYR A 26 18.23 2.35 4.33
N LEU A 27 17.85 2.89 3.16
CA LEU A 27 17.88 4.32 2.88
C LEU A 27 16.99 5.12 3.83
N VAL A 28 15.79 4.63 4.16
CA VAL A 28 14.91 5.24 5.16
C VAL A 28 15.55 5.30 6.55
N LYS A 29 16.38 4.32 6.92
CA LYS A 29 17.10 4.33 8.20
C LYS A 29 18.27 5.34 8.21
N LEU A 30 18.90 5.57 7.06
CA LEU A 30 20.00 6.54 6.92
C LEU A 30 19.50 7.98 6.80
N ASP A 31 18.31 8.16 6.23
CA ASP A 31 17.73 9.46 6.00
C ASP A 31 17.29 10.15 7.30
N GLN A 32 17.28 11.49 7.28
CA GLN A 32 16.82 12.28 8.40
C GLN A 32 15.33 12.06 8.62
N LYS A 33 14.94 11.97 9.89
CA LYS A 33 13.53 11.85 10.25
C LYS A 33 12.81 13.17 10.03
N PHE A 34 11.56 13.08 9.59
CA PHE A 34 10.71 14.27 9.57
C PHE A 34 10.39 14.72 11.00
N PRO A 35 10.16 16.02 11.25
CA PRO A 35 9.92 16.55 12.61
C PRO A 35 8.76 15.89 13.36
N PHE A 36 7.77 15.36 12.64
CA PHE A 36 6.64 14.66 13.24
C PHE A 36 6.92 13.18 13.54
N GLU A 37 7.95 12.57 12.95
CA GLU A 37 8.27 11.16 13.14
C GLU A 37 8.90 10.90 14.52
N SER A 38 8.52 9.77 15.13
CA SER A 38 9.05 9.36 16.42
C SER A 38 9.31 7.86 16.48
N ARG A 39 9.93 7.40 17.57
CA ARG A 39 10.03 5.97 17.89
C ARG A 39 8.85 5.62 18.80
N PRO A 40 7.79 4.98 18.29
CA PRO A 40 6.64 4.60 19.10
C PRO A 40 6.98 3.42 20.02
N THR A 41 6.22 3.25 21.09
CA THR A 41 6.24 2.03 21.90
C THR A 41 5.58 0.88 21.14
N LEU A 42 5.81 -0.36 21.58
CA LEU A 42 5.18 -1.53 20.97
C LEU A 42 3.65 -1.43 21.02
N ASN A 43 3.08 -1.06 22.18
CA ASN A 43 1.64 -0.94 22.36
C ASN A 43 1.04 0.12 21.42
N HIS A 44 1.68 1.29 21.29
CA HIS A 44 1.26 2.31 20.35
C HIS A 44 1.32 1.81 18.90
N SER A 45 2.37 1.06 18.56
CA SER A 45 2.53 0.47 17.23
C SER A 45 1.42 -0.51 16.91
N LEU A 46 1.12 -1.44 17.82
CA LEU A 46 0.06 -2.43 17.65
C LEU A 46 -1.32 -1.79 17.56
N GLN A 47 -1.61 -0.82 18.44
CA GLN A 47 -2.88 -0.09 18.41
C GLN A 47 -3.12 0.58 17.06
N TRP A 48 -2.14 1.33 16.55
CA TRP A 48 -2.29 2.00 15.26
C TRP A 48 -2.25 1.03 14.08
N ILE A 49 -1.50 -0.08 14.15
CA ILE A 49 -1.56 -1.12 13.12
C ILE A 49 -2.99 -1.66 13.00
N ILE A 50 -3.59 -2.02 14.14
CA ILE A 50 -4.96 -2.57 14.19
C ILE A 50 -5.98 -1.53 13.72
N LEU A 51 -5.94 -0.31 14.27
CA LEU A 51 -6.86 0.77 13.89
C LEU A 51 -6.72 1.13 12.40
N GLY A 52 -5.48 1.24 11.91
CA GLY A 52 -5.19 1.49 10.50
C GLY A 52 -5.69 0.38 9.60
N THR A 53 -5.58 -0.88 10.02
CA THR A 53 -6.09 -2.05 9.27
C THR A 53 -7.61 -2.04 9.21
N ILE A 54 -8.28 -1.92 10.36
CA ILE A 54 -9.75 -1.94 10.44
C ILE A 54 -10.34 -0.77 9.63
N GLY A 55 -9.82 0.44 9.83
CA GLY A 55 -10.29 1.60 9.09
C GLY A 55 -10.03 1.50 7.59
N ALA A 56 -8.89 0.93 7.17
CA ALA A 56 -8.60 0.69 5.76
C ALA A 56 -9.60 -0.30 5.13
N ILE A 57 -9.96 -1.38 5.83
CA ILE A 57 -10.95 -2.35 5.36
C ILE A 57 -12.34 -1.68 5.23
N VAL A 58 -12.78 -0.97 6.27
CA VAL A 58 -14.08 -0.27 6.25
C VAL A 58 -14.13 0.74 5.11
N LEU A 59 -13.06 1.53 4.94
CA LEU A 59 -12.98 2.56 3.93
C LEU A 59 -12.89 1.97 2.52
N GLN A 60 -12.18 0.86 2.32
CA GLN A 60 -12.15 0.17 1.04
C GLN A 60 -13.54 -0.32 0.63
N TYR A 61 -14.23 -1.07 1.50
CA TYR A 61 -15.56 -1.59 1.19
C TYR A 61 -16.61 -0.48 1.05
N GLY A 62 -16.51 0.57 1.87
CA GLY A 62 -17.35 1.76 1.75
C GLY A 62 -17.15 2.50 0.42
N ALA A 63 -15.89 2.70 0.00
CA ALA A 63 -15.57 3.32 -1.28
C ALA A 63 -16.04 2.47 -2.47
N ILE A 64 -15.85 1.14 -2.41
CA ILE A 64 -16.37 0.21 -3.43
C ILE A 64 -17.90 0.30 -3.55
N PHE A 65 -18.60 0.39 -2.42
CA PHE A 65 -20.06 0.55 -2.40
C PHE A 65 -20.50 1.88 -3.03
N LEU A 66 -19.82 2.98 -2.70
CA LEU A 66 -20.10 4.29 -3.30
C LEU A 66 -19.82 4.30 -4.81
N ASP A 67 -18.71 3.69 -5.25
CA ASP A 67 -18.35 3.60 -6.67
C ASP A 67 -19.39 2.82 -7.47
N GLN A 68 -20.01 1.80 -6.87
CA GLN A 68 -21.11 1.05 -7.50
C GLN A 68 -22.40 1.85 -7.58
N LEU A 69 -22.71 2.57 -6.51
CA LEU A 69 -23.92 3.38 -6.43
C LEU A 69 -23.90 4.55 -7.43
N ILE A 70 -22.74 5.19 -7.57
CA ILE A 70 -22.59 6.43 -8.37
C ILE A 70 -22.24 6.12 -9.83
N PHE A 71 -21.31 5.18 -10.06
CA PHE A 71 -20.72 4.93 -11.38
C PHE A 71 -21.10 3.58 -11.99
N HIS A 72 -21.91 2.77 -11.30
CA HIS A 72 -22.33 1.43 -11.74
C HIS A 72 -21.15 0.53 -12.13
N THR A 73 -20.04 0.67 -11.41
CA THR A 73 -18.81 -0.09 -11.64
C THR A 73 -18.92 -1.53 -11.13
N SER A 74 -18.09 -2.43 -11.65
CA SER A 74 -18.04 -3.82 -11.17
C SER A 74 -17.44 -3.90 -9.76
N THR A 75 -17.93 -4.85 -8.95
CA THR A 75 -17.38 -5.18 -7.62
C THR A 75 -15.93 -5.69 -7.68
N SER A 76 -15.53 -6.24 -8.83
CA SER A 76 -14.24 -6.92 -9.02
C SER A 76 -13.14 -5.93 -9.44
N SER A 77 -11.98 -6.03 -8.79
CA SER A 77 -10.74 -5.38 -9.24
C SER A 77 -10.13 -6.13 -10.41
N GLN A 78 -9.71 -5.42 -11.45
CA GLN A 78 -8.84 -6.02 -12.46
C GLN A 78 -7.45 -6.32 -11.87
N ASN A 79 -6.90 -5.39 -11.07
CA ASN A 79 -5.62 -5.55 -10.42
C ASN A 79 -5.61 -6.77 -9.46
N THR A 80 -6.55 -6.85 -8.50
CA THR A 80 -6.61 -7.99 -7.57
C THR A 80 -6.81 -9.31 -8.32
N MET A 81 -7.67 -9.37 -9.34
CA MET A 81 -7.87 -10.59 -10.13
C MET A 81 -6.58 -11.05 -10.81
N GLN A 82 -5.86 -10.13 -11.46
CA GLN A 82 -4.59 -10.44 -12.11
C GLN A 82 -3.54 -10.92 -11.10
N LEU A 83 -3.43 -10.26 -9.93
CA LEU A 83 -2.51 -10.68 -8.87
C LEU A 83 -2.84 -12.07 -8.33
N LEU A 84 -4.11 -12.38 -8.12
CA LEU A 84 -4.55 -13.72 -7.66
C LEU A 84 -4.20 -14.82 -8.67
N LEU A 85 -4.38 -14.56 -9.97
CA LEU A 85 -3.96 -15.49 -11.02
C LEU A 85 -2.46 -15.74 -10.99
N MET A 86 -1.65 -14.68 -10.81
CA MET A 86 -0.19 -14.81 -10.73
C MET A 86 0.26 -15.53 -9.47
N ILE A 87 -0.38 -15.29 -8.30
CA ILE A 87 -0.06 -16.00 -7.05
C ILE A 87 -0.42 -17.49 -7.18
N LYS A 88 -1.56 -17.83 -7.80
CA LYS A 88 -1.95 -19.24 -8.04
C LYS A 88 -0.95 -19.96 -8.96
N ALA A 89 -0.43 -19.27 -9.98
CA ALA A 89 0.57 -19.82 -10.89
C ALA A 89 1.99 -19.88 -10.27
N TYR A 90 2.34 -18.88 -9.45
CA TYR A 90 3.67 -18.68 -8.88
C TYR A 90 3.57 -18.29 -7.38
N PRO A 91 3.43 -19.27 -6.46
CA PRO A 91 3.15 -18.98 -5.05
C PRO A 91 4.16 -18.08 -4.35
N TYR A 92 5.45 -18.12 -4.74
CA TYR A 92 6.50 -17.24 -4.19
C TYR A 92 6.27 -15.76 -4.51
N TYR A 93 5.53 -15.44 -5.58
CA TYR A 93 5.17 -14.06 -5.95
C TYR A 93 4.29 -13.38 -4.89
N PHE A 94 3.66 -14.16 -4.01
CA PHE A 94 2.96 -13.67 -2.83
C PHE A 94 3.86 -12.80 -1.93
N LEU A 95 5.16 -13.10 -1.81
CA LEU A 95 6.10 -12.27 -1.02
C LEU A 95 6.23 -10.85 -1.58
N TYR A 96 6.22 -10.72 -2.92
CA TYR A 96 6.22 -9.42 -3.56
C TYR A 96 4.91 -8.69 -3.26
N VAL A 97 3.77 -9.31 -3.58
CA VAL A 97 2.45 -8.67 -3.52
C VAL A 97 2.06 -8.29 -2.09
N LEU A 98 2.31 -9.18 -1.12
CA LEU A 98 1.83 -8.94 0.24
C LEU A 98 2.78 -8.09 1.08
N ILE A 99 4.10 -8.18 0.84
CA ILE A 99 5.10 -7.57 1.73
C ILE A 99 5.84 -6.46 1.01
N CYS A 100 6.52 -6.78 -0.10
CA CYS A 100 7.40 -5.82 -0.76
C CYS A 100 6.63 -4.62 -1.32
N ALA A 101 5.58 -4.87 -2.10
CA ALA A 101 4.81 -3.81 -2.74
C ALA A 101 4.21 -2.82 -1.73
N PRO A 102 3.48 -3.25 -0.66
CA PRO A 102 2.97 -2.31 0.34
C PRO A 102 4.06 -1.51 1.05
N ILE A 103 5.22 -2.10 1.35
CA ILE A 103 6.34 -1.36 1.96
C ILE A 103 6.87 -0.30 0.99
N MET A 104 7.13 -0.69 -0.26
CA MET A 104 7.64 0.22 -1.28
C MET A 104 6.66 1.37 -1.54
N GLU A 105 5.37 1.07 -1.62
CA GLU A 105 4.31 2.06 -1.78
C GLU A 105 4.29 3.05 -0.61
N GLU A 106 4.36 2.58 0.63
CA GLU A 106 4.37 3.48 1.78
C GLU A 106 5.64 4.36 1.80
N VAL A 107 6.81 3.80 1.49
CA VAL A 107 8.05 4.59 1.38
C VAL A 107 7.96 5.65 0.29
N ILE A 108 7.44 5.30 -0.90
CA ILE A 108 7.31 6.23 -2.03
C ILE A 108 6.22 7.27 -1.76
N PHE A 109 5.00 6.85 -1.49
CA PHE A 109 3.86 7.77 -1.45
C PHE A 109 3.75 8.51 -0.11
N ARG A 110 4.06 7.86 1.03
CA ARG A 110 3.95 8.51 2.34
C ARG A 110 5.21 9.25 2.73
N ARG A 111 6.36 8.59 2.64
CA ARG A 111 7.60 9.20 3.10
C ARG A 111 8.21 10.13 2.04
N LEU A 112 8.37 9.67 0.80
CA LEU A 112 8.97 10.50 -0.26
C LEU A 112 8.02 11.59 -0.75
N PHE A 113 6.76 11.30 -1.08
CA PHE A 113 5.84 12.33 -1.57
C PHE A 113 5.14 13.11 -0.44
N PHE A 114 4.30 12.46 0.38
CA PHE A 114 3.47 13.16 1.36
C PHE A 114 4.30 13.95 2.37
N ALA A 115 5.25 13.34 3.09
CA ALA A 115 5.99 14.05 4.14
C ALA A 115 6.83 15.22 3.61
N ASN A 116 7.47 15.08 2.45
CA ASN A 116 8.21 16.19 1.83
C ASN A 116 7.30 17.33 1.34
N LEU A 117 6.07 17.02 0.92
CA LEU A 117 5.11 18.03 0.46
C LEU A 117 4.44 18.80 1.61
N ILE A 118 4.48 18.31 2.86
CA ILE A 118 3.88 19.03 4.00
C ILE A 118 4.49 20.43 4.17
N LYS A 119 5.83 20.55 4.08
CA LYS A 119 6.53 21.82 4.31
C LYS A 119 6.22 22.91 3.28
N PRO A 120 6.28 22.65 1.95
CA PRO A 120 5.96 23.66 0.95
C PRO A 120 4.45 23.88 0.73
N THR A 121 3.57 23.03 1.27
CA THR A 121 2.11 23.15 1.11
C THR A 121 1.41 23.20 2.47
N ASN A 122 0.74 22.12 2.87
CA ASN A 122 0.26 21.81 4.21
C ASN A 122 -0.12 20.32 4.24
N ILE A 123 -0.53 19.82 5.41
CA ILE A 123 -0.90 18.41 5.58
C ILE A 123 -2.01 17.93 4.62
N TYR A 124 -3.04 18.76 4.39
CA TYR A 124 -4.19 18.37 3.59
C TYR A 124 -3.85 18.31 2.11
N ILE A 125 -3.18 19.34 1.59
CA ILE A 125 -2.76 19.39 0.18
C ILE A 125 -1.73 18.29 -0.12
N ALA A 126 -0.76 18.08 0.77
CA ALA A 126 0.21 17.00 0.64
C ALA A 126 -0.46 15.62 0.59
N ALA A 127 -1.46 15.38 1.45
CA ALA A 127 -2.19 14.11 1.48
C ALA A 127 -2.97 13.89 0.19
N ILE A 128 -3.67 14.93 -0.30
CA ILE A 128 -4.41 14.87 -1.56
C ILE A 128 -3.47 14.56 -2.72
N ILE A 129 -2.39 15.32 -2.90
CA ILE A 129 -1.44 15.10 -4.00
C ILE A 129 -0.87 13.68 -3.96
N SER A 130 -0.40 13.23 -2.78
CA SER A 130 0.13 11.88 -2.62
C SER A 130 -0.92 10.79 -2.90
N ALA A 131 -2.17 10.98 -2.47
CA ALA A 131 -3.26 10.04 -2.71
C ALA A 131 -3.64 9.93 -4.20
N PHE A 132 -3.65 11.04 -4.92
CA PHE A 132 -3.89 11.03 -6.38
C PHE A 132 -2.75 10.34 -7.14
N LEU A 133 -1.50 10.59 -6.76
CA LEU A 133 -0.35 9.88 -7.35
C LEU A 133 -0.41 8.38 -7.05
N PHE A 134 -0.76 7.99 -5.83
CA PHE A 134 -0.97 6.60 -5.44
C PHE A 134 -2.06 5.94 -6.29
N ALA A 135 -3.21 6.58 -6.42
CA ALA A 135 -4.33 6.08 -7.22
C ALA A 135 -3.99 5.95 -8.71
N PHE A 136 -3.29 6.94 -9.26
CA PHE A 136 -2.84 6.89 -10.65
C PHE A 136 -1.91 5.71 -10.92
N MET A 137 -0.98 5.40 -10.00
CA MET A 137 -0.05 4.29 -10.17
C MET A 137 -0.70 2.90 -10.11
N HIS A 138 -1.93 2.80 -9.58
CA HIS A 138 -2.64 1.53 -9.53
C HIS A 138 -3.25 1.09 -10.87
N GLN A 139 -3.40 2.01 -11.84
CA GLN A 139 -3.86 1.72 -13.21
C GLN A 139 -5.13 0.83 -13.24
N ASP A 140 -6.03 1.00 -12.29
CA ASP A 140 -7.25 0.22 -12.11
C ASP A 140 -8.45 1.18 -12.18
N THR A 141 -9.60 0.66 -12.63
CA THR A 141 -10.83 1.45 -12.82
C THR A 141 -11.38 2.01 -11.50
N ARG A 142 -10.99 1.46 -10.35
CA ARG A 142 -11.43 1.87 -9.01
C ARG A 142 -10.59 3.02 -8.44
N PHE A 143 -10.40 4.07 -9.22
CA PHE A 143 -9.54 5.20 -8.89
C PHE A 143 -9.90 5.84 -7.53
N LEU A 144 -11.19 6.02 -7.24
CA LEU A 144 -11.66 6.63 -6.00
C LEU A 144 -11.35 5.78 -4.76
N VAL A 145 -11.45 4.44 -4.88
CA VAL A 145 -11.02 3.52 -3.82
C VAL A 145 -9.54 3.76 -3.50
N TYR A 146 -8.68 3.84 -4.52
CA TYR A 146 -7.25 4.07 -4.29
C TYR A 146 -6.95 5.48 -3.75
N VAL A 147 -7.68 6.52 -4.17
CA VAL A 147 -7.54 7.87 -3.57
C VAL A 147 -7.91 7.81 -2.10
N ALA A 148 -9.03 7.20 -1.75
CA ALA A 148 -9.49 7.10 -0.38
C ALA A 148 -8.47 6.33 0.49
N MET A 149 -7.95 5.20 -0.02
CA MET A 149 -6.89 4.43 0.64
C MET A 149 -5.61 5.25 0.79
N GLY A 150 -5.25 6.04 -0.22
CA GLY A 150 -4.08 6.90 -0.18
C GLY A 150 -4.17 7.99 0.90
N LEU A 151 -5.36 8.59 1.05
CA LEU A 151 -5.64 9.54 2.12
C LEU A 151 -5.57 8.86 3.50
N TRP A 152 -6.14 7.66 3.62
CA TRP A 152 -6.15 6.89 4.86
C TRP A 152 -4.74 6.56 5.35
N PHE A 153 -3.86 6.03 4.50
CA PHE A 153 -2.50 5.72 4.91
C PHE A 153 -1.65 6.97 5.17
N SER A 154 -1.94 8.09 4.50
CA SER A 154 -1.33 9.40 4.85
C SER A 154 -1.73 9.83 6.27
N PHE A 155 -3.00 9.64 6.63
CA PHE A 155 -3.48 9.87 7.98
C PHE A 155 -2.82 8.94 9.02
N ILE A 156 -2.75 7.64 8.75
CA ILE A 156 -2.13 6.66 9.65
C ILE A 156 -0.65 6.98 9.85
N TYR A 157 0.11 7.26 8.79
CA TYR A 157 1.51 7.64 8.91
C TYR A 157 1.70 8.91 9.74
N TYR A 158 0.91 9.97 9.47
CA TYR A 158 1.03 11.22 10.20
C TYR A 158 0.66 11.11 11.68
N LYS A 159 -0.43 10.38 12.00
CA LYS A 159 -0.90 10.23 13.38
C LYS A 159 -0.07 9.25 14.19
N SER A 160 0.34 8.13 13.58
CA SER A 160 1.19 7.14 14.24
C SER A 160 2.66 7.57 14.33
N LYS A 161 3.06 8.60 13.58
CA LYS A 161 4.41 9.18 13.55
C LYS A 161 5.47 8.19 13.12
N ASN A 162 5.09 7.15 12.38
CA ASN A 162 6.02 6.09 12.01
C ASN A 162 5.60 5.38 10.72
N ILE A 163 6.51 5.35 9.74
CA ILE A 163 6.23 4.74 8.44
C ILE A 163 5.99 3.23 8.52
N TYR A 164 6.66 2.54 9.45
CA TYR A 164 6.51 1.09 9.61
C TYR A 164 5.15 0.70 10.17
N ILE A 165 4.51 1.58 10.96
CA ILE A 165 3.13 1.36 11.42
C ILE A 165 2.18 1.43 10.22
N SER A 166 2.33 2.43 9.35
CA SER A 166 1.50 2.56 8.14
C SER A 166 1.69 1.37 7.20
N ALA A 167 2.94 0.97 6.95
CA ALA A 167 3.25 -0.25 6.18
C ALA A 167 2.69 -1.51 6.84
N GLY A 168 2.78 -1.65 8.16
CA GLY A 168 2.19 -2.77 8.91
C GLY A 168 0.67 -2.85 8.75
N SER A 169 -0.04 -1.71 8.85
CA SER A 169 -1.48 -1.64 8.59
C SER A 169 -1.83 -2.06 7.16
N HIS A 170 -1.05 -1.58 6.18
CA HIS A 170 -1.30 -1.87 4.77
C HIS A 170 -1.07 -3.36 4.45
N ILE A 171 0.04 -3.94 4.91
CA ILE A 171 0.34 -5.36 4.76
C ILE A 171 -0.77 -6.21 5.40
N LEU A 172 -1.17 -5.89 6.64
CA LEU A 172 -2.18 -6.68 7.35
C LEU A 172 -3.54 -6.60 6.66
N MET A 173 -3.92 -5.41 6.19
CA MET A 173 -5.16 -5.22 5.43
C MET A 173 -5.13 -6.02 4.13
N ASN A 174 -4.05 -5.93 3.34
CA ASN A 174 -3.91 -6.70 2.11
C ASN A 174 -3.90 -8.22 2.38
N ALA A 175 -3.30 -8.68 3.48
CA ALA A 175 -3.30 -10.09 3.87
C ALA A 175 -4.73 -10.60 4.07
N ILE A 176 -5.54 -9.84 4.82
CA ILE A 176 -6.92 -10.18 5.12
C ILE A 176 -7.75 -10.21 3.83
N VAL A 177 -7.67 -9.15 3.02
CA VAL A 177 -8.45 -9.01 1.78
C VAL A 177 -8.09 -10.11 0.77
N LEU A 178 -6.80 -10.37 0.58
CA LEU A 178 -6.35 -11.45 -0.33
C LEU A 178 -6.79 -12.81 0.17
N THR A 179 -6.67 -13.10 1.48
CA THR A 179 -7.11 -14.38 2.05
C THR A 179 -8.61 -14.60 1.85
N ILE A 180 -9.42 -13.56 2.02
CA ILE A 180 -10.87 -13.62 1.76
C ILE A 180 -11.14 -13.85 0.27
N SER A 181 -10.38 -13.18 -0.61
CA SER A 181 -10.55 -13.26 -2.07
C SER A 181 -10.03 -14.57 -2.69
N MET A 182 -9.22 -15.33 -1.96
CA MET A 182 -8.69 -16.63 -2.39
C MET A 182 -9.62 -17.81 -2.06
N ARG A 183 -10.64 -17.61 -1.24
CA ARG A 183 -11.69 -18.59 -0.96
C ARG A 183 -12.67 -18.66 -2.13
#